data_AF-A0A8S1J113-F1
#
_entry.id   AF-A0A8S1J113-F1
#
_cell.length_a   1.000
_cell.length_b   1.000
_cell.length_c   1.000
_cell.angle_alpha   90.00
_cell.angle_beta   90.00
_cell.angle_gamma   90.00
#
_symmetry.space_group_name_H-M   'P 1'
#
loop_
_entity.id
_entity.type
_entity.pdbx_description
1 polymer ?
#
loop_
_entity_poly.entity_id
_entity_poly.type
_entity_poly.pdbx_seq_one_letter_code
_entity_poly.pdbx_strand_id
1 'polypeptide(L)'
;MFRAAPLQAPGPSRAHPRAHGRCAAVRRRRCGSSDRRASWWLALNLQGCRAKAGSDVNGLAAGTEEQGEEADAVVRPESRSEATQPAATHSEASPSGAAVVTASANGATSSPSQGSTSEGHEAWLRAIPKPVMAFWSDNPSMQLLHWSRAVLQKQFLPVVFLTLLNSATRFGLVWVLYQILALGAVHIFGVPPSMIPKALMPTAESPGDPGVYSRLADATFLLFKPLDFLLKGLFLAATLVLCREAAEAAVLDGHSQNGTGGPARLAASGTQPKEQKWWARVWSAGHRGLGAIRNVAPIAVPVTAVHIVVGAFTALYQGCCLLLLPIVFAMRRLLNIQLALTAAVFEGETFKTALDRSKQLVEPLRPGLYLPFIFLFATPKILGMLRDLVIQTVPERLFAEVPELTWSLVAVLTVAAFLLDRMNEVLPVVVYTMAKRCEDETKS
;
A
#
# COMPACT_ATOMS: atom_id res chain seq x y z
N MET A 1 -7.21 -55.96 -40.02
CA MET A 1 -6.92 -54.55 -40.36
C MET A 1 -8.03 -53.68 -39.79
N PHE A 2 -7.77 -53.02 -38.66
CA PHE A 2 -8.77 -52.21 -37.96
C PHE A 2 -8.99 -50.87 -38.67
N ARG A 3 -10.25 -50.58 -38.99
CA ARG A 3 -10.71 -49.33 -39.62
C ARG A 3 -11.05 -48.34 -38.50
N ALA A 4 -10.30 -47.24 -38.42
CA ALA A 4 -10.59 -46.15 -37.49
C ALA A 4 -11.74 -45.27 -38.04
N ALA A 5 -12.72 -44.99 -37.19
CA ALA A 5 -13.79 -44.02 -37.46
C ALA A 5 -13.37 -42.62 -36.95
N PRO A 6 -13.76 -41.53 -37.63
CA PRO A 6 -13.39 -40.18 -37.22
C PRO A 6 -14.26 -39.67 -36.06
N LEU A 7 -13.59 -39.11 -35.05
CA LEU A 7 -14.16 -38.36 -33.93
C LEU A 7 -14.80 -37.05 -34.42
N GLN A 8 -16.11 -36.90 -34.18
CA GLN A 8 -16.85 -35.65 -34.32
C GLN A 8 -16.50 -34.68 -33.18
N ALA A 9 -16.21 -33.43 -33.55
CA ALA A 9 -15.96 -32.33 -32.62
C ALA A 9 -17.28 -31.83 -31.98
N PRO A 10 -17.29 -31.51 -30.66
CA PRO A 10 -18.45 -30.89 -30.02
C PRO A 10 -18.52 -29.39 -30.35
N GLY A 11 -19.69 -28.96 -30.85
CA GLY A 11 -19.97 -27.57 -31.18
C GLY A 11 -20.12 -26.66 -29.95
N PRO A 12 -20.01 -25.33 -30.14
CA PRO A 12 -20.00 -24.35 -29.04
C PRO A 12 -21.42 -24.09 -28.50
N SER A 13 -21.63 -24.40 -27.22
CA SER A 13 -22.83 -24.00 -26.48
C SER A 13 -22.80 -22.49 -26.18
N ARG A 14 -23.62 -21.72 -26.89
CA ARG A 14 -23.96 -20.32 -26.55
C ARG A 14 -24.83 -20.29 -25.29
N ALA A 15 -24.31 -19.74 -24.20
CA ALA A 15 -25.08 -19.37 -23.02
C ALA A 15 -25.41 -17.86 -23.09
N HIS A 16 -26.71 -17.55 -23.23
CA HIS A 16 -27.25 -16.20 -23.04
C HIS A 16 -27.39 -15.90 -21.54
N PRO A 17 -26.93 -14.75 -21.02
CA PRO A 17 -27.36 -14.27 -19.72
C PRO A 17 -28.68 -13.49 -19.86
N ARG A 18 -29.70 -13.95 -19.12
CA ARG A 18 -30.98 -13.26 -18.92
C ARG A 18 -30.76 -11.96 -18.13
N ALA A 19 -31.17 -10.85 -18.73
CA ALA A 19 -31.35 -9.57 -18.05
C ALA A 19 -32.60 -9.61 -17.18
N HIS A 20 -32.45 -9.38 -15.86
CA HIS A 20 -33.56 -9.00 -15.00
C HIS A 20 -33.40 -7.52 -14.64
N GLY A 21 -34.22 -6.69 -15.28
CA GLY A 21 -34.41 -5.30 -14.90
C GLY A 21 -35.26 -5.18 -13.63
N ARG A 22 -34.86 -4.27 -12.75
CA ARG A 22 -35.78 -3.57 -11.85
C ARG A 22 -35.42 -2.08 -11.85
N CYS A 23 -36.26 -1.32 -12.54
CA CYS A 23 -36.31 0.13 -12.48
C CYS A 23 -36.73 0.58 -11.09
N ALA A 24 -35.93 1.44 -10.45
CA ALA A 24 -36.38 2.30 -9.37
C ALA A 24 -36.32 3.75 -9.88
N ALA A 25 -37.50 4.34 -10.09
CA ALA A 25 -37.68 5.71 -10.51
C ALA A 25 -37.28 6.67 -9.39
N VAL A 26 -36.18 7.42 -9.59
CA VAL A 26 -35.79 8.53 -8.72
C VAL A 26 -36.19 9.85 -9.36
N ARG A 27 -37.06 10.54 -8.63
CA ARG A 27 -37.74 11.80 -8.92
C ARG A 27 -36.72 12.96 -8.95
N ARG A 28 -36.47 13.56 -10.13
CA ARG A 28 -35.65 14.77 -10.29
C ARG A 28 -36.37 15.97 -9.65
N ARG A 29 -35.78 16.58 -8.61
CA ARG A 29 -36.06 17.97 -8.22
C ARG A 29 -34.99 18.88 -8.83
N ARG A 30 -35.44 19.89 -9.58
CA ARG A 30 -34.62 21.04 -9.99
C ARG A 30 -34.28 21.85 -8.74
N CYS A 31 -33.02 22.19 -8.54
CA CYS A 31 -32.58 23.32 -7.72
C CYS A 31 -31.56 24.12 -8.52
N GLY A 32 -31.79 25.44 -8.54
CA GLY A 32 -31.13 26.39 -9.40
C GLY A 32 -29.77 26.86 -8.89
N SER A 33 -29.03 27.40 -9.86
CA SER A 33 -27.93 28.37 -9.82
C SER A 33 -27.37 28.77 -8.44
N SER A 34 -26.13 28.37 -8.18
CA SER A 34 -25.15 29.17 -7.44
C SER A 34 -23.76 28.87 -8.01
N ASP A 35 -23.46 29.56 -9.11
CA ASP A 35 -22.45 29.17 -10.09
C ASP A 35 -21.22 30.11 -10.10
N ARG A 36 -20.60 30.32 -8.93
CA ARG A 36 -19.39 31.18 -8.84
C ARG A 36 -18.23 30.63 -8.02
N ARG A 37 -18.29 29.39 -7.53
CA ARG A 37 -17.16 28.77 -6.78
C ARG A 37 -16.70 27.42 -7.30
N ALA A 38 -17.38 26.86 -8.30
CA ALA A 38 -16.88 25.73 -9.10
C ALA A 38 -15.75 26.14 -10.09
N SER A 39 -15.48 27.44 -10.27
CA SER A 39 -14.58 27.93 -11.32
C SER A 39 -13.09 27.73 -11.03
N TRP A 40 -12.67 27.57 -9.78
CA TRP A 40 -11.23 27.44 -9.46
C TRP A 40 -10.67 26.05 -9.80
N TRP A 41 -11.45 24.99 -9.56
CA TRP A 41 -11.05 23.61 -9.89
C TRP A 41 -11.17 23.31 -11.39
N LEU A 42 -12.19 23.86 -12.06
CA LEU A 42 -12.32 23.84 -13.52
C LEU A 42 -11.21 24.64 -14.22
N ALA A 43 -10.74 25.75 -13.64
CA ALA A 43 -9.66 26.56 -14.22
C ALA A 43 -8.31 25.83 -14.25
N LEU A 44 -7.97 25.07 -13.21
CA LEU A 44 -6.73 24.28 -13.15
C LEU A 44 -6.76 23.05 -14.08
N ASN A 45 -7.92 22.39 -14.22
CA ASN A 45 -8.08 21.28 -15.18
C ASN A 45 -8.22 21.75 -16.64
N LEU A 46 -8.82 22.91 -16.90
CA LEU A 46 -8.90 23.48 -18.24
C LEU A 46 -7.57 24.05 -18.72
N GLN A 47 -6.68 24.58 -17.87
CA GLN A 47 -5.34 24.97 -18.33
C GLN A 47 -4.48 23.76 -18.75
N GLY A 48 -4.59 22.63 -18.05
CA GLY A 48 -3.92 21.38 -18.45
C GLY A 48 -4.49 20.75 -19.73
N CYS A 49 -5.81 20.76 -19.91
CA CYS A 49 -6.47 20.17 -21.09
C CYS A 49 -6.46 21.09 -22.32
N ARG A 50 -6.51 22.43 -22.16
CA ARG A 50 -6.51 23.39 -23.28
C ARG A 50 -5.13 23.62 -23.86
N ALA A 51 -4.06 23.43 -23.08
CA ALA A 51 -2.68 23.42 -23.59
C ALA A 51 -2.41 22.28 -24.59
N LYS A 52 -3.16 21.17 -24.51
CA LYS A 52 -3.02 20.03 -25.43
C LYS A 52 -3.92 20.14 -26.68
N ALA A 53 -5.10 20.75 -26.55
CA ALA A 53 -5.98 21.03 -27.69
C ALA A 53 -5.51 22.21 -28.57
N GLY A 54 -4.64 23.08 -28.06
CA GLY A 54 -4.04 24.20 -28.80
C GLY A 54 -2.74 23.87 -29.56
N SER A 55 -2.13 22.71 -29.30
CA SER A 55 -0.83 22.33 -29.89
C SER A 55 -0.95 21.50 -31.18
N ASP A 56 -2.11 20.93 -31.48
CA ASP A 56 -2.31 20.04 -32.64
C ASP A 56 -2.85 20.77 -33.89
N VAL A 57 -2.79 22.11 -33.94
CA VAL A 57 -3.31 22.90 -35.09
C VAL A 57 -2.24 23.70 -35.84
N ASN A 58 -0.98 23.77 -35.38
CA ASN A 58 0.07 24.46 -36.14
C ASN A 58 1.39 23.67 -36.13
N GLY A 59 1.80 23.12 -37.28
CA GLY A 59 3.18 22.69 -37.48
C GLY A 59 3.39 21.48 -38.38
N LEU A 60 2.89 21.53 -39.63
CA LEU A 60 3.36 20.66 -40.72
C LEU A 60 4.28 21.51 -41.62
N ALA A 61 5.60 21.26 -41.62
CA ALA A 61 6.52 21.31 -42.77
C ALA A 61 8.01 21.46 -42.36
N ALA A 62 8.84 20.57 -42.94
CA ALA A 62 10.28 20.69 -43.29
C ALA A 62 11.30 20.99 -42.15
N GLY A 63 12.52 20.46 -42.12
CA GLY A 63 13.31 19.68 -43.06
C GLY A 63 14.66 19.30 -42.42
N THR A 64 15.37 18.41 -43.11
CA THR A 64 16.76 17.90 -42.95
C THR A 64 17.85 18.94 -42.63
N GLU A 65 18.86 18.58 -41.83
CA GLU A 65 20.30 18.50 -42.23
C GLU A 65 21.26 18.10 -41.08
N GLU A 66 22.42 17.60 -41.49
CA GLU A 66 23.54 16.95 -40.77
C GLU A 66 24.53 17.89 -40.05
N GLN A 67 25.58 17.27 -39.47
CA GLN A 67 26.89 17.77 -38.99
C GLN A 67 26.92 18.19 -37.51
N GLY A 68 27.94 17.90 -36.69
CA GLY A 68 29.35 17.54 -36.87
C GLY A 68 30.15 18.23 -35.74
N GLU A 69 31.39 17.80 -35.45
CA GLU A 69 32.36 18.31 -34.42
C GLU A 69 32.08 17.93 -32.95
N GLU A 70 32.92 17.18 -32.20
CA GLU A 70 34.40 17.01 -32.08
C GLU A 70 35.12 18.04 -31.19
N ALA A 71 35.92 17.47 -30.27
CA ALA A 71 37.13 17.97 -29.57
C ALA A 71 37.04 18.78 -28.25
N ASP A 72 37.74 18.18 -27.26
CA ASP A 72 38.75 18.78 -26.35
C ASP A 72 38.33 19.75 -25.23
N ALA A 73 38.97 19.82 -24.07
CA ALA A 73 39.97 19.07 -23.31
C ALA A 73 40.14 19.82 -21.95
N VAL A 74 41.16 19.44 -21.14
CA VAL A 74 41.73 20.18 -19.97
C VAL A 74 41.12 19.79 -18.61
N VAL A 75 41.67 18.84 -17.83
CA VAL A 75 42.95 18.80 -17.05
C VAL A 75 43.09 19.93 -16.03
N ARG A 76 42.95 19.65 -14.73
CA ARG A 76 44.08 19.47 -13.77
C ARG A 76 43.58 19.33 -12.31
N PRO A 77 44.24 18.51 -11.46
CA PRO A 77 43.90 18.32 -10.05
C PRO A 77 44.80 19.14 -9.11
N GLU A 78 44.36 19.36 -7.86
CA GLU A 78 45.26 19.73 -6.77
C GLU A 78 44.87 19.01 -5.46
N SER A 79 45.79 18.14 -5.05
CA SER A 79 45.95 17.55 -3.74
C SER A 79 46.57 18.57 -2.77
N ARG A 80 46.12 18.59 -1.51
CA ARG A 80 46.96 19.07 -0.41
C ARG A 80 46.69 18.30 0.88
N SER A 81 47.73 17.59 1.31
CA SER A 81 47.92 16.98 2.63
C SER A 81 48.46 18.01 3.62
N GLU A 82 48.15 17.82 4.92
CA GLU A 82 49.00 18.02 6.12
C GLU A 82 48.06 17.98 7.35
N ALA A 83 48.10 16.98 8.24
CA ALA A 83 49.12 16.57 9.21
C ALA A 83 48.99 17.27 10.59
N THR A 84 48.77 16.42 11.61
CA THR A 84 49.42 16.45 12.95
C THR A 84 48.78 17.24 14.13
N GLN A 85 48.02 16.50 14.95
CA GLN A 85 48.32 16.10 16.37
C GLN A 85 48.30 17.17 17.52
N PRO A 86 48.47 16.81 18.83
CA PRO A 86 47.40 16.53 19.81
C PRO A 86 47.54 17.31 21.18
N ALA A 87 46.87 16.81 22.24
CA ALA A 87 47.01 17.13 23.69
C ALA A 87 46.09 18.27 24.22
N ALA A 88 45.61 18.32 25.47
CA ALA A 88 45.73 17.47 26.67
C ALA A 88 44.62 17.84 27.70
N THR A 89 44.34 16.88 28.58
CA THR A 89 43.91 16.93 30.00
C THR A 89 43.54 18.26 30.71
N HIS A 90 42.40 18.26 31.43
CA HIS A 90 42.16 18.84 32.78
C HIS A 90 40.91 18.13 33.38
N SER A 91 41.02 17.28 34.41
CA SER A 91 41.04 17.52 35.88
C SER A 91 39.78 18.15 36.50
N GLU A 92 39.15 17.33 37.36
CA GLU A 92 38.50 17.59 38.66
C GLU A 92 37.50 18.75 38.86
N ALA A 93 36.29 18.42 39.31
CA ALA A 93 35.89 18.57 40.72
C ALA A 93 34.37 18.35 40.91
N SER A 94 34.02 17.46 41.83
CA SER A 94 32.72 17.40 42.51
C SER A 94 32.67 18.50 43.59
N PRO A 95 31.48 19.01 43.98
CA PRO A 95 30.84 18.38 45.14
C PRO A 95 29.29 18.40 45.16
N SER A 96 28.76 17.30 45.71
CA SER A 96 27.79 17.23 46.81
C SER A 96 26.92 18.47 47.10
N GLY A 97 25.61 18.31 46.93
CA GLY A 97 24.58 19.22 47.44
C GLY A 97 23.28 18.46 47.67
N ALA A 98 23.13 17.91 48.88
CA ALA A 98 21.91 17.26 49.34
C ALA A 98 20.81 18.30 49.60
N ALA A 99 19.66 18.15 48.95
CA ALA A 99 18.43 18.87 49.30
C ALA A 99 17.31 17.85 49.54
N VAL A 100 17.08 17.58 50.82
CA VAL A 100 15.91 16.87 51.34
C VAL A 100 14.72 17.81 51.21
N VAL A 101 13.79 17.49 50.29
CA VAL A 101 12.48 18.15 50.21
C VAL A 101 11.43 17.16 50.69
N THR A 102 10.89 17.47 51.87
CA THR A 102 9.75 16.82 52.51
C THR A 102 8.49 17.02 51.66
N ALA A 103 7.99 15.96 51.04
CA ALA A 103 6.69 15.96 50.38
C ALA A 103 5.57 15.72 51.40
N SER A 104 4.79 16.78 51.63
CA SER A 104 3.57 16.79 52.42
C SER A 104 2.48 16.00 51.69
N ALA A 105 2.04 14.89 52.30
CA ALA A 105 0.88 14.12 51.88
C ALA A 105 -0.40 14.89 52.25
N ASN A 106 -1.07 15.47 51.26
CA ASN A 106 -2.48 15.84 51.36
C ASN A 106 -3.22 15.22 50.18
N GLY A 107 -4.04 14.22 50.52
CA GLY A 107 -4.94 13.55 49.59
C GLY A 107 -6.04 14.51 49.16
N ALA A 108 -6.04 14.83 47.87
CA ALA A 108 -7.21 15.33 47.16
C ALA A 108 -7.51 14.34 46.03
N THR A 109 -8.60 13.60 46.19
CA THR A 109 -9.23 12.78 45.16
C THR A 109 -9.76 13.68 44.05
N SER A 110 -8.88 14.10 43.14
CA SER A 110 -9.26 14.78 41.90
C SER A 110 -9.87 13.76 40.94
N SER A 111 -11.16 13.91 40.67
CA SER A 111 -11.85 13.21 39.59
C SER A 111 -11.08 13.41 38.27
N PRO A 112 -10.94 12.38 37.41
CA PRO A 112 -10.19 12.51 36.17
C PRO A 112 -10.94 13.45 35.22
N SER A 113 -10.44 14.67 35.10
CA SER A 113 -10.90 15.68 34.16
C SER A 113 -10.76 15.14 32.73
N GLN A 114 -11.89 14.84 32.09
CA GLN A 114 -11.97 14.42 30.67
C GLN A 114 -11.63 15.55 29.66
N GLY A 115 -10.94 16.61 30.08
CA GLY A 115 -10.58 17.75 29.24
C GLY A 115 -9.25 17.65 28.49
N SER A 116 -8.40 16.66 28.78
CA SER A 116 -6.98 16.71 28.36
C SER A 116 -6.69 16.27 26.91
N THR A 117 -7.63 15.67 26.20
CA THR A 117 -7.35 15.16 24.84
C THR A 117 -7.47 16.22 23.74
N SER A 118 -8.27 17.27 23.95
CA SER A 118 -8.44 18.36 22.97
C SER A 118 -7.23 19.29 22.95
N GLU A 119 -6.72 19.69 24.13
CA GLU A 119 -5.60 20.62 24.23
C GLU A 119 -4.30 20.02 23.70
N GLY A 120 -4.06 18.73 23.94
CA GLY A 120 -2.89 18.02 23.41
C GLY A 120 -2.85 17.97 21.88
N HIS A 121 -4.02 17.83 21.23
CA HIS A 121 -4.09 17.83 19.77
C HIS A 121 -3.82 19.22 19.18
N GLU A 122 -4.37 20.28 19.78
CA GLU A 122 -4.08 21.65 19.35
C GLU A 122 -2.62 22.04 19.56
N ALA A 123 -2.00 21.63 20.67
CA ALA A 123 -0.59 21.88 20.94
C ALA A 123 0.30 21.22 19.87
N TRP A 124 0.00 19.99 19.47
CA TRP A 124 0.71 19.29 18.40
C TRP A 124 0.51 19.96 17.04
N LEU A 125 -0.70 20.42 16.72
CA LEU A 125 -0.98 21.14 15.47
C LEU A 125 -0.24 22.48 15.42
N ARG A 126 -0.05 23.17 16.55
CA ARG A 126 0.76 24.41 16.63
C ARG A 126 2.26 24.16 16.42
N ALA A 127 2.76 22.96 16.72
CA ALA A 127 4.17 22.61 16.53
C ALA A 127 4.53 22.36 15.06
N ILE A 128 3.54 22.07 14.20
CA ILE A 128 3.76 21.88 12.76
C ILE A 128 3.92 23.25 12.11
N PRO A 129 5.00 23.49 11.32
CA PRO A 129 5.18 24.75 10.63
C PRO A 129 3.96 25.08 9.74
N LYS A 130 3.42 26.29 9.87
CA LYS A 130 2.32 26.81 9.03
C LYS A 130 2.47 26.52 7.52
N PRO A 131 3.65 26.66 6.88
CA PRO A 131 3.79 26.34 5.45
C PRO A 131 3.55 24.86 5.15
N VAL A 132 3.93 23.96 6.07
CA VAL A 132 3.63 22.54 5.93
C VAL A 132 2.13 22.33 6.06
N MET A 133 1.48 22.92 7.07
CA MET A 133 0.05 22.75 7.26
C MET A 133 -0.77 23.26 6.07
N ALA A 134 -0.42 24.42 5.50
CA ALA A 134 -1.03 24.97 4.29
C ALA A 134 -0.79 24.06 3.07
N PHE A 135 0.42 23.52 2.91
CA PHE A 135 0.71 22.53 1.88
C PHE A 135 -0.17 21.28 2.02
N TRP A 136 -0.44 20.83 3.25
CA TRP A 136 -1.29 19.67 3.50
C TRP A 136 -2.80 19.94 3.28
N SER A 137 -3.29 21.15 3.56
CA SER A 137 -4.70 21.50 3.36
C SER A 137 -5.03 21.85 1.92
N ASP A 138 -4.14 22.60 1.25
CA ASP A 138 -4.47 23.27 0.00
C ASP A 138 -4.04 22.47 -1.22
N ASN A 139 -3.15 21.47 -1.04
CA ASN A 139 -2.66 20.67 -2.14
C ASN A 139 -3.66 19.54 -2.49
N PRO A 140 -4.20 19.50 -3.72
CA PRO A 140 -5.13 18.45 -4.15
C PRO A 140 -4.55 17.04 -4.03
N SER A 141 -3.22 16.94 -4.13
CA SER A 141 -2.47 15.69 -3.97
C SER A 141 -2.64 15.08 -2.58
N MET A 142 -2.76 15.92 -1.55
CA MET A 142 -2.92 15.49 -0.16
C MET A 142 -4.37 15.13 0.18
N GLN A 143 -5.33 15.68 -0.56
CA GLN A 143 -6.74 15.26 -0.47
C GLN A 143 -6.90 13.78 -0.86
N LEU A 144 -6.12 13.28 -1.83
CA LEU A 144 -6.08 11.86 -2.17
C LEU A 144 -5.63 10.98 -1.00
N LEU A 145 -4.62 11.41 -0.24
CA LEU A 145 -4.21 10.71 0.99
C LEU A 145 -5.31 10.76 2.05
N HIS A 146 -6.00 11.90 2.19
CA HIS A 146 -7.10 12.04 3.14
C HIS A 146 -8.27 11.10 2.80
N TRP A 147 -8.67 11.03 1.53
CA TRP A 147 -9.68 10.07 1.08
C TRP A 147 -9.21 8.63 1.25
N SER A 148 -7.95 8.32 0.91
CA SER A 148 -7.39 6.98 1.11
C SER A 148 -7.40 6.56 2.58
N ARG A 149 -7.07 7.50 3.49
CA ARG A 149 -7.20 7.31 4.94
C ARG A 149 -8.65 7.10 5.36
N ALA A 150 -9.60 7.88 4.84
CA ALA A 150 -11.02 7.73 5.17
C ALA A 150 -11.58 6.37 4.71
N VAL A 151 -11.21 5.92 3.51
CA VAL A 151 -11.55 4.58 3.00
C VAL A 151 -10.94 3.51 3.88
N LEU A 152 -9.65 3.62 4.20
CA LEU A 152 -8.95 2.67 5.07
C LEU A 152 -9.58 2.64 6.47
N GLN A 153 -9.97 3.77 7.05
CA GLN A 153 -10.63 3.80 8.37
C GLN A 153 -11.99 3.10 8.34
N LYS A 154 -12.80 3.31 7.29
CA LYS A 154 -14.09 2.63 7.13
C LYS A 154 -13.93 1.11 6.93
N GLN A 155 -12.87 0.69 6.23
CA GLN A 155 -12.60 -0.72 5.89
C GLN A 155 -11.45 -1.34 6.69
N PHE A 156 -11.03 -0.73 7.80
CA PHE A 156 -9.80 -1.12 8.50
C PHE A 156 -9.85 -2.57 8.97
N LEU A 157 -10.92 -2.95 9.68
CA LEU A 157 -11.09 -4.29 10.22
C LEU A 157 -11.14 -5.36 9.12
N PRO A 158 -11.95 -5.23 8.05
CA PRO A 158 -11.91 -6.18 6.94
C PRO A 158 -10.54 -6.32 6.27
N VAL A 159 -9.84 -5.21 6.04
CA VAL A 159 -8.51 -5.21 5.39
C VAL A 159 -7.46 -5.88 6.29
N VAL A 160 -7.46 -5.59 7.59
CA VAL A 160 -6.59 -6.26 8.56
C VAL A 160 -6.90 -7.76 8.62
N PHE A 161 -8.18 -8.13 8.68
CA PHE A 161 -8.59 -9.53 8.67
C PHE A 161 -8.10 -10.26 7.41
N LEU A 162 -8.30 -9.67 6.22
CA LEU A 162 -7.80 -10.25 4.97
C LEU A 162 -6.28 -10.38 4.96
N THR A 163 -5.56 -9.43 5.55
CA THR A 163 -4.10 -9.48 5.62
C THR A 163 -3.62 -10.57 6.58
N LEU A 164 -4.25 -10.70 7.74
CA LEU A 164 -3.98 -11.79 8.68
C LEU A 164 -4.29 -13.14 8.05
N LEU A 165 -5.42 -13.26 7.34
CA LEU A 165 -5.81 -14.47 6.64
C LEU A 165 -4.82 -14.83 5.53
N ASN A 166 -4.36 -13.85 4.74
CA ASN A 166 -3.31 -14.05 3.72
C ASN A 166 -2.01 -14.58 4.35
N SER A 167 -1.54 -13.97 5.43
CA SER A 167 -0.35 -14.42 6.15
C SER A 167 -0.52 -15.82 6.74
N ALA A 168 -1.67 -16.10 7.36
CA ALA A 168 -1.98 -17.41 7.92
C ALA A 168 -2.06 -18.49 6.84
N THR A 169 -2.67 -18.21 5.69
CA THR A 169 -2.75 -19.16 4.58
C THR A 169 -1.38 -19.41 3.95
N ARG A 170 -0.53 -18.39 3.80
CA ARG A 170 0.87 -18.59 3.36
C ARG A 170 1.68 -19.40 4.34
N PHE A 171 1.57 -19.11 5.63
CA PHE A 171 2.22 -19.89 6.66
C PHE A 171 1.75 -21.35 6.61
N GLY A 172 0.44 -21.57 6.57
CA GLY A 172 -0.16 -22.89 6.53
C GLY A 172 0.29 -23.72 5.33
N LEU A 173 0.39 -23.12 4.14
CA LEU A 173 0.78 -23.90 2.96
C LEU A 173 2.30 -24.04 2.77
N VAL A 174 3.13 -23.12 3.30
CA VAL A 174 4.58 -23.36 3.48
C VAL A 174 4.78 -24.52 4.45
N TRP A 175 4.03 -24.53 5.56
CA TRP A 175 4.06 -25.60 6.55
C TRP A 175 3.65 -26.96 5.97
N VAL A 176 2.50 -27.04 5.30
CA VAL A 176 2.02 -28.29 4.66
C VAL A 176 3.02 -28.77 3.61
N LEU A 177 3.59 -27.87 2.82
CA LEU A 177 4.57 -28.23 1.80
C LEU A 177 5.86 -28.77 2.42
N TYR A 178 6.35 -28.14 3.47
CA TYR A 178 7.49 -28.63 4.25
C TYR A 178 7.23 -30.06 4.76
N GLN A 179 6.03 -30.34 5.27
CA GLN A 179 5.65 -31.68 5.71
C GLN A 179 5.62 -32.69 4.54
N ILE A 180 5.04 -32.32 3.39
CA ILE A 180 5.00 -33.18 2.20
C ILE A 180 6.42 -33.49 1.70
N LEU A 181 7.32 -32.51 1.71
CA LEU A 181 8.70 -32.70 1.29
C LEU A 181 9.50 -33.54 2.26
N ALA A 182 9.30 -33.35 3.56
CA ALA A 182 9.91 -34.20 4.59
C ALA A 182 9.44 -35.65 4.41
N LEU A 183 8.14 -35.88 4.20
CA LEU A 183 7.59 -37.21 3.92
C LEU A 183 8.12 -37.80 2.61
N GLY A 184 8.22 -37.00 1.55
CA GLY A 184 8.78 -37.40 0.26
C GLY A 184 10.26 -37.77 0.37
N ALA A 185 11.04 -36.99 1.11
CA ALA A 185 12.45 -37.27 1.38
C ALA A 185 12.62 -38.57 2.16
N VAL A 186 11.80 -38.80 3.19
CA VAL A 186 11.77 -40.08 3.93
C VAL A 186 11.49 -41.25 2.98
N HIS A 187 10.50 -41.13 2.10
CA HIS A 187 10.12 -42.19 1.18
C HIS A 187 11.14 -42.45 0.07
N ILE A 188 11.77 -41.41 -0.48
CA ILE A 188 12.72 -41.53 -1.59
C ILE A 188 14.10 -41.95 -1.08
N PHE A 189 14.56 -41.38 0.03
CA PHE A 189 15.90 -41.64 0.57
C PHE A 189 15.91 -42.75 1.63
N GLY A 190 14.74 -43.28 2.02
CA GLY A 190 14.62 -44.40 2.96
C GLY A 190 15.08 -44.08 4.39
N VAL A 191 15.31 -42.81 4.73
CA VAL A 191 15.71 -42.40 6.08
C VAL A 191 14.44 -42.17 6.91
N PRO A 192 14.14 -43.00 7.92
CA PRO A 192 12.96 -42.78 8.76
C PRO A 192 13.11 -41.45 9.52
N PRO A 193 12.02 -40.68 9.71
CA PRO A 193 12.06 -39.35 10.32
C PRO A 193 12.54 -39.39 11.79
N SER A 194 12.45 -40.56 12.44
CA SER A 194 13.01 -40.83 13.77
C SER A 194 14.53 -41.03 13.79
N MET A 195 15.14 -41.29 12.62
CA MET A 195 16.60 -41.39 12.41
C MET A 195 17.19 -40.16 11.72
N ILE A 196 16.40 -39.10 11.52
CA ILE A 196 16.95 -37.77 11.29
C ILE A 196 17.44 -37.32 12.67
N PRO A 197 18.75 -37.40 12.99
CA PRO A 197 19.26 -36.92 14.26
C PRO A 197 18.74 -35.50 14.52
N LYS A 198 18.45 -35.17 15.78
CA LYS A 198 18.19 -33.78 16.19
C LYS A 198 19.33 -32.82 15.79
N ALA A 199 20.49 -33.35 15.37
CA ALA A 199 21.61 -32.62 14.78
C ALA A 199 21.40 -32.21 13.29
N LEU A 200 20.47 -32.84 12.57
CA LEU A 200 20.01 -32.44 11.23
C LEU A 200 18.79 -31.48 11.28
N MET A 201 18.15 -31.32 12.45
CA MET A 201 17.59 -29.99 12.74
C MET A 201 18.80 -29.04 12.84
N PRO A 202 18.74 -27.81 12.32
CA PRO A 202 19.90 -26.93 12.22
C PRO A 202 20.48 -26.60 13.61
N THR A 203 21.34 -27.47 14.09
CA THR A 203 22.40 -27.21 15.05
C THR A 203 23.70 -27.40 14.26
N ALA A 204 24.64 -26.48 14.46
CA ALA A 204 25.73 -26.14 13.55
C ALA A 204 26.74 -27.25 13.18
N GLU A 205 26.50 -28.54 13.50
CA GLU A 205 27.55 -29.55 13.55
C GLU A 205 27.24 -30.89 12.83
N SER A 206 26.12 -31.07 12.13
CA SER A 206 25.85 -32.32 11.38
C SER A 206 26.33 -32.26 9.92
N PRO A 207 27.05 -33.28 9.40
CA PRO A 207 27.61 -33.32 8.04
C PRO A 207 26.58 -33.83 7.02
N GLY A 208 25.33 -33.41 7.14
CA GLY A 208 24.40 -33.52 6.01
C GLY A 208 24.81 -32.46 5.00
N ASP A 209 25.06 -32.86 3.75
CA ASP A 209 25.55 -31.95 2.70
C ASP A 209 24.60 -30.73 2.62
N PRO A 210 25.01 -29.54 3.13
CA PRO A 210 24.10 -28.41 3.32
C PRO A 210 23.52 -27.92 1.99
N GLY A 211 24.20 -28.26 0.88
CA GLY A 211 23.73 -28.02 -0.47
C GLY A 211 22.44 -28.76 -0.83
N VAL A 212 22.20 -29.97 -0.32
CA VAL A 212 20.98 -30.73 -0.67
C VAL A 212 19.75 -30.12 -0.02
N TYR A 213 19.84 -29.77 1.27
CA TYR A 213 18.74 -29.10 1.97
C TYR A 213 18.49 -27.68 1.43
N SER A 214 19.54 -26.91 1.13
CA SER A 214 19.39 -25.60 0.49
C SER A 214 18.73 -25.73 -0.88
N ARG A 215 19.17 -26.65 -1.73
CA ARG A 215 18.57 -26.88 -3.06
C ARG A 215 17.13 -27.36 -2.98
N LEU A 216 16.80 -28.22 -2.01
CA LEU A 216 15.43 -28.67 -1.80
C LEU A 216 14.56 -27.50 -1.32
N ALA A 217 15.05 -26.67 -0.40
CA ALA A 217 14.36 -25.46 0.05
C ALA A 217 14.17 -24.44 -1.10
N ASP A 218 15.17 -24.24 -1.94
CA ASP A 218 15.10 -23.36 -3.11
C ASP A 218 14.11 -23.87 -4.15
N ALA A 219 14.17 -25.17 -4.49
CA ALA A 219 13.22 -25.80 -5.42
C ALA A 219 11.79 -25.71 -4.89
N THR A 220 11.61 -25.90 -3.58
CA THR A 220 10.33 -25.75 -2.87
C THR A 220 9.82 -24.32 -2.98
N PHE A 221 10.69 -23.34 -2.73
CA PHE A 221 10.36 -21.93 -2.88
C PHE A 221 9.92 -21.62 -4.32
N LEU A 222 10.67 -22.13 -5.31
CA LEU A 222 10.43 -21.87 -6.74
C LEU A 222 9.11 -22.48 -7.22
N LEU A 223 8.81 -23.71 -6.80
CA LEU A 223 7.54 -24.39 -7.07
C LEU A 223 6.35 -23.70 -6.40
N PHE A 224 6.60 -23.05 -5.26
CA PHE A 224 5.58 -22.40 -4.45
C PHE A 224 5.27 -20.95 -4.90
N LYS A 225 6.21 -20.26 -5.54
CA LYS A 225 6.02 -18.88 -6.00
C LYS A 225 4.70 -18.66 -6.77
N PRO A 226 4.31 -19.50 -7.75
CA PRO A 226 3.04 -19.30 -8.47
C PRO A 226 1.81 -19.33 -7.56
N LEU A 227 1.79 -20.24 -6.58
CA LEU A 227 0.68 -20.37 -5.64
C LEU A 227 0.67 -19.21 -4.63
N ASP A 228 1.84 -18.74 -4.19
CA ASP A 228 1.97 -17.50 -3.40
C ASP A 228 1.43 -16.28 -4.15
N PHE A 229 1.74 -16.16 -5.45
CA PHE A 229 1.24 -15.07 -6.29
C PHE A 229 -0.27 -15.16 -6.52
N LEU A 230 -0.82 -16.36 -6.70
CA LEU A 230 -2.26 -16.57 -6.83
C LEU A 230 -2.99 -16.17 -5.55
N LEU A 231 -2.45 -16.58 -4.41
CA LEU A 231 -2.99 -16.22 -3.11
C LEU A 231 -2.94 -14.69 -2.92
N LYS A 232 -1.78 -14.06 -3.17
CA LYS A 232 -1.61 -12.60 -3.15
C LYS A 232 -2.61 -11.88 -4.04
N GLY A 233 -2.74 -12.32 -5.28
CA GLY A 233 -3.67 -11.75 -6.26
C GLY A 233 -5.11 -11.82 -5.78
N LEU A 234 -5.54 -12.95 -5.24
CA LEU A 234 -6.88 -13.14 -4.68
C LEU A 234 -7.16 -12.18 -3.50
N PHE A 235 -6.27 -12.11 -2.53
CA PHE A 235 -6.43 -11.23 -1.35
C PHE A 235 -6.38 -9.75 -1.71
N LEU A 236 -5.50 -9.38 -2.65
CA LEU A 236 -5.42 -8.02 -3.16
C LEU A 236 -6.73 -7.64 -3.86
N ALA A 237 -7.22 -8.49 -4.76
CA ALA A 237 -8.47 -8.23 -5.47
C ALA A 237 -9.69 -8.17 -4.54
N ALA A 238 -9.77 -9.04 -3.53
CA ALA A 238 -10.79 -8.96 -2.48
C ALA A 238 -10.72 -7.63 -1.71
N THR A 239 -9.51 -7.14 -1.41
CA THR A 239 -9.28 -5.85 -0.77
C THR A 239 -9.75 -4.70 -1.67
N LEU A 240 -9.44 -4.73 -2.97
CA LEU A 240 -9.88 -3.70 -3.93
C LEU A 240 -11.42 -3.64 -4.01
N VAL A 241 -12.10 -4.79 -4.04
CA VAL A 241 -13.57 -4.87 -4.08
C VAL A 241 -14.19 -4.29 -2.81
N LEU A 242 -13.65 -4.59 -1.62
CA LEU A 242 -14.14 -4.02 -0.35
C LEU A 242 -13.94 -2.50 -0.28
N CYS A 243 -12.81 -2.01 -0.78
CA CYS A 243 -12.48 -0.59 -0.75
C CYS A 243 -13.29 0.22 -1.76
N ARG A 244 -13.84 -0.39 -2.82
CA ARG A 244 -14.58 0.29 -3.88
C ARG A 244 -15.77 1.10 -3.35
N GLU A 245 -16.69 0.45 -2.62
CA GLU A 245 -17.89 1.12 -2.10
C GLU A 245 -17.55 2.26 -1.13
N ALA A 246 -16.53 2.04 -0.29
CA ALA A 246 -16.05 3.06 0.64
C ALA A 246 -15.38 4.23 -0.07
N ALA A 247 -14.65 3.97 -1.17
CA ALA A 247 -14.04 4.99 -2.01
C ALA A 247 -15.10 5.82 -2.73
N GLU A 248 -16.08 5.19 -3.38
CA GLU A 248 -17.21 5.88 -4.02
C GLU A 248 -17.93 6.80 -3.01
N ALA A 249 -18.19 6.32 -1.79
CA ALA A 249 -18.79 7.13 -0.72
C ALA A 249 -17.87 8.29 -0.25
N ALA A 250 -16.57 8.05 -0.05
CA ALA A 250 -15.62 9.07 0.39
C ALA A 250 -15.46 10.20 -0.65
N VAL A 251 -15.46 9.85 -1.94
CA VAL A 251 -15.39 10.81 -3.04
C VAL A 251 -16.67 11.65 -3.13
N LEU A 252 -17.84 11.05 -2.90
CA LEU A 252 -19.13 11.77 -2.85
C LEU A 252 -19.20 12.74 -1.67
N ASP A 253 -18.80 12.29 -0.48
CA ASP A 253 -18.81 13.09 0.76
C ASP A 253 -17.89 14.32 0.65
N GLY A 254 -16.72 14.16 0.03
CA GLY A 254 -15.74 15.24 -0.15
C GLY A 254 -16.24 16.42 -0.98
N HIS A 255 -17.14 16.20 -1.94
CA HIS A 255 -17.75 17.29 -2.73
C HIS A 255 -18.82 18.05 -1.95
N SER A 256 -19.46 17.39 -0.98
CA SER A 256 -20.51 18.00 -0.15
C SER A 256 -19.93 18.87 0.96
N GLN A 257 -18.77 18.50 1.52
CA GLN A 257 -18.15 19.21 2.65
C GLN A 257 -17.68 20.64 2.36
N ASN A 258 -17.53 21.04 1.10
CA ASN A 258 -17.28 22.44 0.75
C ASN A 258 -18.49 23.36 1.00
N GLY A 259 -19.66 22.81 1.37
CA GLY A 259 -20.83 23.56 1.79
C GLY A 259 -21.10 23.45 3.28
N THR A 260 -20.31 24.14 4.13
CA THR A 260 -20.60 24.61 5.52
C THR A 260 -21.44 23.77 6.52
N GLY A 261 -21.79 22.52 6.24
CA GLY A 261 -22.64 21.66 7.07
C GLY A 261 -21.80 20.66 7.88
N GLY A 262 -21.72 20.88 9.19
CA GLY A 262 -20.79 20.22 10.10
C GLY A 262 -20.93 18.68 10.28
N PRO A 263 -19.90 18.05 10.91
CA PRO A 263 -19.71 16.60 11.03
C PRO A 263 -20.55 15.94 12.14
N ALA A 264 -21.83 16.30 12.29
CA ALA A 264 -22.61 15.94 13.47
C ALA A 264 -23.45 14.65 13.38
N ARG A 265 -23.43 13.91 12.25
CA ARG A 265 -24.44 12.85 12.01
C ARG A 265 -24.02 11.39 12.24
N LEU A 266 -22.79 11.10 12.67
CA LEU A 266 -22.32 9.72 12.87
C LEU A 266 -22.30 9.23 14.33
N ALA A 267 -22.69 10.06 15.31
CA ALA A 267 -22.57 9.73 16.73
C ALA A 267 -23.83 9.14 17.40
N ALA A 268 -24.94 8.95 16.68
CA ALA A 268 -26.17 8.41 17.25
C ALA A 268 -26.25 6.88 17.04
N SER A 269 -25.50 6.09 17.82
CA SER A 269 -25.78 4.66 17.97
C SER A 269 -25.67 4.22 19.43
N GLY A 270 -26.80 3.75 19.98
CA GLY A 270 -27.08 3.60 21.41
C GLY A 270 -26.13 2.72 22.21
N THR A 271 -26.20 2.91 23.52
CA THR A 271 -25.43 2.25 24.59
C THR A 271 -25.80 0.77 24.73
N GLN A 272 -25.14 -0.08 23.96
CA GLN A 272 -25.01 -1.51 24.24
C GLN A 272 -23.59 -1.79 24.77
N PRO A 273 -23.37 -2.85 25.56
CA PRO A 273 -22.11 -3.15 26.23
C PRO A 273 -20.94 -3.18 25.23
N LYS A 274 -19.88 -2.42 25.54
CA LYS A 274 -18.79 -2.09 24.61
C LYS A 274 -18.04 -3.31 24.08
N GLU A 275 -17.91 -4.36 24.88
CA GLU A 275 -17.12 -5.56 24.52
C GLU A 275 -17.84 -6.48 23.54
N GLN A 276 -19.13 -6.75 23.76
CA GLN A 276 -19.93 -7.61 22.88
C GLN A 276 -20.06 -6.98 21.47
N LYS A 277 -20.07 -5.64 21.39
CA LYS A 277 -20.01 -4.92 20.12
C LYS A 277 -18.70 -5.11 19.37
N TRP A 278 -17.57 -5.22 20.07
CA TRP A 278 -16.27 -5.32 19.40
C TRP A 278 -16.13 -6.67 18.68
N TRP A 279 -16.44 -7.77 19.36
CA TRP A 279 -16.42 -9.10 18.74
C TRP A 279 -17.41 -9.20 17.57
N ALA A 280 -18.62 -8.64 17.71
CA ALA A 280 -19.58 -8.59 16.60
C ALA A 280 -19.05 -7.78 15.39
N ARG A 281 -18.29 -6.70 15.62
CA ARG A 281 -17.64 -5.91 14.56
C ARG A 281 -16.51 -6.68 13.88
N VAL A 282 -15.66 -7.37 14.65
CA VAL A 282 -14.58 -8.21 14.11
C VAL A 282 -15.17 -9.37 13.30
N TRP A 283 -16.19 -10.04 13.84
CA TRP A 283 -16.87 -11.15 13.18
C TRP A 283 -17.57 -10.72 11.88
N SER A 284 -18.32 -9.61 11.91
CA SER A 284 -18.95 -9.04 10.70
C SER A 284 -17.92 -8.53 9.69
N ALA A 285 -16.78 -8.00 10.12
CA ALA A 285 -15.66 -7.67 9.24
C ALA A 285 -15.06 -8.92 8.59
N GLY A 286 -14.90 -10.01 9.36
CA GLY A 286 -14.45 -11.30 8.85
C GLY A 286 -15.39 -11.88 7.80
N HIS A 287 -16.71 -11.87 8.07
CA HIS A 287 -17.71 -12.30 7.10
C HIS A 287 -17.70 -11.46 5.82
N ARG A 288 -17.55 -10.14 5.92
CA ARG A 288 -17.40 -9.26 4.75
C ARG A 288 -16.13 -9.60 3.96
N GLY A 289 -15.01 -9.84 4.64
CA GLY A 289 -13.76 -10.29 4.04
C GLY A 289 -13.91 -11.60 3.28
N LEU A 290 -14.48 -12.63 3.91
CA LEU A 290 -14.73 -13.92 3.28
C LEU A 290 -15.73 -13.82 2.11
N GLY A 291 -16.76 -13.00 2.25
CA GLY A 291 -17.71 -12.69 1.18
C GLY A 291 -17.01 -12.07 -0.03
N ALA A 292 -16.10 -11.12 0.19
CA ALA A 292 -15.31 -10.50 -0.87
C ALA A 292 -14.40 -11.53 -1.57
N ILE A 293 -13.71 -12.40 -0.82
CA ILE A 293 -12.92 -13.49 -1.40
C ILE A 293 -13.80 -14.39 -2.27
N ARG A 294 -14.97 -14.80 -1.77
CA ARG A 294 -15.90 -15.65 -2.52
C ARG A 294 -16.37 -14.99 -3.83
N ASN A 295 -16.65 -13.69 -3.79
CA ASN A 295 -17.10 -12.94 -4.98
C ASN A 295 -15.97 -12.77 -6.00
N VAL A 296 -14.72 -12.70 -5.54
CA VAL A 296 -13.54 -12.53 -6.39
C VAL A 296 -12.96 -13.87 -6.88
N ALA A 297 -13.23 -14.98 -6.19
CA ALA A 297 -12.77 -16.32 -6.57
C ALA A 297 -12.95 -16.67 -8.07
N PRO A 298 -14.11 -16.42 -8.72
CA PRO A 298 -14.27 -16.75 -10.15
C PRO A 298 -13.40 -15.90 -11.09
N ILE A 299 -13.06 -14.68 -10.67
CA ILE A 299 -12.17 -13.78 -11.43
C ILE A 299 -10.71 -13.88 -10.94
N ALA A 300 -10.41 -14.75 -9.97
CA ALA A 300 -9.11 -14.83 -9.36
C ALA A 300 -8.02 -15.27 -10.34
N VAL A 301 -8.32 -16.19 -11.26
CA VAL A 301 -7.34 -16.67 -12.26
C VAL A 301 -6.90 -15.55 -13.22
N PRO A 302 -7.79 -14.83 -13.93
CA PRO A 302 -7.37 -13.75 -14.81
C PRO A 302 -6.72 -12.59 -14.03
N VAL A 303 -7.24 -12.26 -12.85
CA VAL A 303 -6.65 -11.21 -12.00
C VAL A 303 -5.28 -11.63 -11.47
N THR A 304 -5.07 -12.92 -11.17
CA THR A 304 -3.77 -13.47 -10.79
C THR A 304 -2.79 -13.39 -11.95
N ALA A 305 -3.21 -13.72 -13.17
CA ALA A 305 -2.35 -13.58 -14.34
C ALA A 305 -1.91 -12.11 -14.52
N VAL A 306 -2.85 -11.16 -14.38
CA VAL A 306 -2.55 -9.73 -14.35
C VAL A 306 -1.57 -9.41 -13.21
N HIS A 307 -1.81 -9.91 -12.00
CA HIS A 307 -0.97 -9.66 -10.83
C HIS A 307 0.45 -10.22 -10.99
N ILE A 308 0.62 -11.40 -11.59
CA ILE A 308 1.93 -11.98 -11.89
C ILE A 308 2.67 -11.11 -12.91
N VAL A 309 1.99 -10.68 -13.98
CA VAL A 309 2.58 -9.81 -14.99
C VAL A 309 2.97 -8.46 -14.37
N VAL A 310 2.06 -7.84 -13.61
CA VAL A 310 2.28 -6.62 -12.84
C VAL A 310 3.46 -6.78 -11.87
N GLY A 311 3.52 -7.89 -11.15
CA GLY A 311 4.57 -8.19 -10.17
C GLY A 311 5.93 -8.41 -10.83
N ALA A 312 5.97 -9.14 -11.94
CA ALA A 312 7.17 -9.35 -12.75
C ALA A 312 7.71 -8.02 -13.30
N PHE A 313 6.84 -7.20 -13.90
CA PHE A 313 7.24 -5.86 -14.35
C PHE A 313 7.66 -4.97 -13.18
N THR A 314 6.95 -5.00 -12.06
CA THR A 314 7.30 -4.22 -10.87
C THR A 314 8.68 -4.61 -10.35
N ALA A 315 8.97 -5.90 -10.24
CA ALA A 315 10.28 -6.40 -9.84
C ALA A 315 11.38 -6.01 -10.85
N LEU A 316 11.09 -6.12 -12.14
CA LEU A 316 11.99 -5.67 -13.21
C LEU A 316 12.30 -4.18 -13.07
N TYR A 317 11.28 -3.33 -12.94
CA TYR A 317 11.44 -1.89 -12.78
C TYR A 317 12.15 -1.53 -11.47
N GLN A 318 11.89 -2.25 -10.38
CA GLN A 318 12.62 -2.08 -9.12
C GLN A 318 14.10 -2.41 -9.30
N GLY A 319 14.43 -3.49 -10.02
CA GLY A 319 15.80 -3.81 -10.41
C GLY A 319 16.42 -2.72 -11.29
N CYS A 320 15.66 -2.19 -12.26
CA CYS A 320 16.11 -1.07 -13.10
C CYS A 320 16.31 0.23 -12.32
N CYS A 321 15.52 0.50 -11.27
CA CYS A 321 15.72 1.66 -10.38
C CYS A 321 17.06 1.61 -9.66
N LEU A 322 17.55 0.40 -9.35
CA LEU A 322 18.89 0.21 -8.78
C LEU A 322 19.99 0.46 -9.83
N LEU A 323 19.67 0.29 -11.12
CA LEU A 323 20.57 0.43 -12.28
C LEU A 323 20.58 1.84 -12.91
N LEU A 324 20.36 2.90 -12.13
CA LEU A 324 20.37 4.32 -12.57
C LEU A 324 19.14 4.82 -13.35
N LEU A 325 18.06 4.04 -13.53
CA LEU A 325 16.87 4.60 -14.16
C LEU A 325 16.27 5.71 -13.27
N PRO A 326 15.89 6.88 -13.81
CA PRO A 326 15.33 7.95 -12.99
C PRO A 326 14.11 7.43 -12.23
N ILE A 327 14.16 7.51 -10.90
CA ILE A 327 13.11 7.02 -9.99
C ILE A 327 11.72 7.50 -10.44
N VAL A 328 11.63 8.74 -10.95
CA VAL A 328 10.40 9.35 -11.46
C VAL A 328 9.79 8.56 -12.64
N PHE A 329 10.61 8.04 -13.55
CA PHE A 329 10.13 7.28 -14.71
C PHE A 329 9.58 5.92 -14.28
N ALA A 330 10.30 5.21 -13.42
CA ALA A 330 9.85 3.93 -12.90
C ALA A 330 8.56 4.09 -12.08
N MET A 331 8.48 5.13 -11.24
CA MET A 331 7.27 5.43 -10.46
C MET A 331 6.06 5.70 -11.36
N ARG A 332 6.23 6.41 -12.48
CA ARG A 332 5.14 6.61 -13.47
C ARG A 332 4.64 5.29 -14.03
N ARG A 333 5.54 4.37 -14.38
CA ARG A 333 5.19 3.05 -14.91
C ARG A 333 4.51 2.20 -13.85
N LEU A 334 5.03 2.18 -12.63
CA LEU A 334 4.47 1.45 -11.49
C LEU A 334 3.04 1.89 -11.18
N LEU A 335 2.78 3.21 -11.15
CA LEU A 335 1.45 3.75 -10.90
C LEU A 335 0.43 3.29 -11.96
N ASN A 336 0.79 3.39 -13.25
CA ASN A 336 -0.06 2.91 -14.34
C ASN A 336 -0.35 1.41 -14.23
N ILE A 337 0.66 0.62 -13.85
CA ILE A 337 0.53 -0.84 -13.70
C ILE A 337 -0.40 -1.18 -12.51
N GLN A 338 -0.27 -0.47 -11.38
CA GLN A 338 -1.16 -0.67 -10.23
C GLN A 338 -2.61 -0.27 -10.55
N LEU A 339 -2.80 0.80 -11.32
CA LEU A 339 -4.13 1.25 -11.75
C LEU A 339 -4.74 0.33 -12.81
N ALA A 340 -3.92 -0.30 -13.65
CA ALA A 340 -4.37 -1.34 -14.56
C ALA A 340 -4.98 -2.53 -13.80
N LEU A 341 -4.42 -2.89 -12.63
CA LEU A 341 -5.00 -3.93 -11.79
C LEU A 341 -6.39 -3.53 -11.27
N THR A 342 -6.57 -2.28 -10.82
CA THR A 342 -7.91 -1.81 -10.39
C THR A 342 -8.91 -1.80 -11.53
N ALA A 343 -8.51 -1.36 -12.72
CA ALA A 343 -9.36 -1.38 -13.90
C ALA A 343 -9.73 -2.81 -14.30
N ALA A 344 -8.77 -3.74 -14.31
CA ALA A 344 -9.01 -5.15 -14.62
C ALA A 344 -9.99 -5.79 -13.63
N VAL A 345 -9.86 -5.50 -12.32
CA VAL A 345 -10.75 -6.04 -11.28
C VAL A 345 -12.16 -5.45 -11.37
N PHE A 346 -12.29 -4.15 -11.65
CA PHE A 346 -13.59 -3.47 -11.64
C PHE A 346 -14.36 -3.55 -12.95
N GLU A 347 -13.67 -3.60 -14.09
CA GLU A 347 -14.26 -3.65 -15.42
C GLU A 347 -14.23 -5.07 -16.01
N GLY A 348 -13.46 -5.99 -15.41
CA GLY A 348 -13.34 -7.37 -15.92
C GLY A 348 -12.57 -7.46 -17.24
N GLU A 349 -11.78 -6.44 -17.57
CA GLU A 349 -11.04 -6.34 -18.82
C GLU A 349 -9.71 -7.11 -18.82
N THR A 350 -9.22 -7.43 -20.02
CA THR A 350 -7.88 -8.02 -20.20
C THR A 350 -6.79 -7.03 -19.79
N PHE A 351 -5.60 -7.54 -19.43
CA PHE A 351 -4.48 -6.71 -18.97
C PHE A 351 -4.15 -5.54 -19.91
N LYS A 352 -4.10 -5.80 -21.22
CA LYS A 352 -3.71 -4.78 -22.21
C LYS A 352 -4.74 -3.66 -22.28
N THR A 353 -6.02 -4.00 -22.35
CA THR A 353 -7.11 -3.02 -22.36
C THR A 353 -7.15 -2.25 -21.04
N ALA A 354 -7.08 -2.94 -19.91
CA ALA A 354 -7.06 -2.32 -18.58
C ALA A 354 -5.86 -1.37 -18.41
N LEU A 355 -4.70 -1.72 -18.97
CA LEU A 355 -3.52 -0.87 -18.95
C LEU A 355 -3.71 0.39 -19.80
N ASP A 356 -4.22 0.26 -21.02
CA ASP A 356 -4.45 1.43 -21.88
C ASP A 356 -5.56 2.32 -21.33
N ARG A 357 -6.61 1.71 -20.75
CA ARG A 357 -7.67 2.39 -20.02
C ARG A 357 -7.15 3.15 -18.81
N SER A 358 -6.29 2.53 -18.00
CA SER A 358 -5.67 3.18 -16.84
C SER A 358 -4.82 4.39 -17.24
N LYS A 359 -4.07 4.31 -18.36
CA LYS A 359 -3.30 5.46 -18.85
C LYS A 359 -4.19 6.63 -19.23
N GLN A 360 -5.29 6.37 -19.93
CA GLN A 360 -6.24 7.39 -20.36
C GLN A 360 -6.89 8.09 -19.17
N LEU A 361 -7.33 7.31 -18.17
CA LEU A 361 -7.96 7.84 -16.95
C LEU A 361 -7.00 8.67 -16.08
N VAL A 362 -5.72 8.31 -16.05
CA VAL A 362 -4.73 8.87 -15.12
C VAL A 362 -3.98 10.06 -15.69
N GLU A 363 -3.90 10.18 -17.02
CA GLU A 363 -3.26 11.30 -17.71
C GLU A 363 -3.62 12.69 -17.11
N PRO A 364 -4.90 13.03 -16.87
CA PRO A 364 -5.27 14.34 -16.31
C PRO A 364 -4.88 14.52 -14.84
N LEU A 365 -4.86 13.44 -14.05
CA LEU A 365 -4.60 13.49 -12.60
C LEU A 365 -3.11 13.38 -12.26
N ARG A 366 -2.27 13.01 -13.24
CA ARG A 366 -0.87 12.66 -13.07
C ARG A 366 -0.03 13.63 -12.23
N PRO A 367 -0.03 14.96 -12.46
CA PRO A 367 0.87 15.86 -11.72
C PRO A 367 0.60 15.86 -10.21
N GLY A 368 -0.65 15.64 -9.79
CA GLY A 368 -1.03 15.55 -8.37
C GLY A 368 -0.81 14.17 -7.74
N LEU A 369 -0.47 13.14 -8.53
CA LEU A 369 -0.37 11.77 -8.03
C LEU A 369 1.04 11.39 -7.58
N TYR A 370 2.07 12.06 -8.10
CA TYR A 370 3.46 11.70 -7.81
C TYR A 370 3.82 11.84 -6.35
N LEU A 371 3.46 12.98 -5.74
CA LEU A 371 3.81 13.28 -4.36
C LEU A 371 3.21 12.28 -3.36
N PRO A 372 1.88 11.99 -3.37
CA PRO A 372 1.30 11.03 -2.43
C PRO A 372 1.82 9.62 -2.67
N PHE A 373 2.11 9.25 -3.92
CA PHE A 373 2.65 7.95 -4.25
C PHE A 373 4.11 7.79 -3.78
N ILE A 374 4.96 8.78 -4.00
CA ILE A 374 6.35 8.80 -3.49
C ILE A 374 6.33 8.75 -1.96
N PHE A 375 5.47 9.53 -1.32
CA PHE A 375 5.32 9.53 0.13
C PHE A 375 4.93 8.16 0.65
N LEU A 376 3.89 7.53 0.10
CA LEU A 376 3.43 6.21 0.52
C LEU A 376 4.43 5.09 0.21
N PHE A 377 5.25 5.24 -0.82
CA PHE A 377 6.28 4.26 -1.17
C PHE A 377 7.54 4.38 -0.28
N ALA A 378 8.01 5.61 -0.05
CA ALA A 378 9.24 5.87 0.69
C ALA A 378 9.05 5.73 2.21
N THR A 379 7.92 6.17 2.75
CA THR A 379 7.72 6.24 4.21
C THR A 379 7.79 4.86 4.89
N PRO A 380 7.18 3.77 4.39
CA PRO A 380 7.35 2.43 4.99
C PRO A 380 8.81 1.96 5.00
N LYS A 381 9.58 2.30 3.97
CA LYS A 381 11.02 1.97 3.89
C LYS A 381 11.82 2.72 4.93
N ILE A 382 11.56 4.02 5.08
CA ILE A 382 12.19 4.87 6.10
C ILE A 382 11.83 4.36 7.50
N LEU A 383 10.57 3.99 7.75
CA LEU A 383 10.15 3.40 9.03
C LEU A 383 10.83 2.06 9.31
N GLY A 384 11.03 1.23 8.27
CA GLY A 384 11.80 0.00 8.38
C GLY A 384 13.26 0.25 8.76
N MET A 385 13.94 1.17 8.07
CA MET A 385 15.31 1.58 8.40
C MET A 385 15.40 2.16 9.81
N LEU A 386 14.43 2.99 10.21
CA LEU A 386 14.37 3.57 11.55
C LEU A 386 14.15 2.49 12.61
N ARG A 387 13.29 1.51 12.36
CA ARG A 387 13.11 0.36 13.25
C ARG A 387 14.41 -0.43 13.40
N ASP A 388 15.10 -0.72 12.31
CA ASP A 388 16.33 -1.48 12.33
C ASP A 388 17.45 -0.68 13.03
N LEU A 389 17.49 0.64 12.82
CA LEU A 389 18.37 1.56 13.55
C LEU A 389 18.07 1.56 15.05
N VAL A 390 16.79 1.62 15.45
CA VAL A 390 16.38 1.53 16.87
C VAL A 390 16.86 0.22 17.48
N ILE A 391 16.71 -0.91 16.78
CA ILE A 391 17.17 -2.21 17.27
C ILE A 391 18.69 -2.26 17.42
N GLN A 392 19.43 -1.65 16.49
CA GLN A 392 20.90 -1.63 16.52
C GLN A 392 21.48 -0.62 17.52
N THR A 393 20.80 0.50 17.75
CA THR A 393 21.30 1.60 18.60
C THR A 393 20.94 1.44 20.06
N VAL A 394 19.84 0.74 20.37
CA VAL A 394 19.45 0.53 21.77
C VAL A 394 20.38 -0.53 22.39
N PRO A 395 21.17 -0.18 23.43
CA PRO A 395 22.04 -1.14 24.09
C PRO A 395 21.24 -2.29 24.70
N GLU A 396 21.82 -3.49 24.68
CA GLU A 396 21.19 -4.72 25.20
C GLU A 396 20.65 -4.57 26.63
N ARG A 397 21.26 -3.71 27.45
CA ARG A 397 20.80 -3.39 28.81
C ARG A 397 19.39 -2.80 28.84
N LEU A 398 19.07 -1.90 27.91
CA LEU A 398 17.73 -1.30 27.85
C LEU A 398 16.66 -2.31 27.41
N PHE A 399 17.03 -3.33 26.61
CA PHE A 399 16.13 -4.43 26.30
C PHE A 399 15.84 -5.33 27.51
N ALA A 400 16.80 -5.45 28.44
CA ALA A 400 16.62 -6.24 29.66
C ALA A 400 15.91 -5.43 30.77
N GLU A 401 16.24 -4.15 30.92
CA GLU A 401 15.75 -3.30 32.01
C GLU A 401 14.38 -2.69 31.74
N VAL A 402 14.09 -2.30 30.49
CA VAL A 402 12.82 -1.66 30.10
C VAL A 402 12.30 -2.24 28.78
N PRO A 403 12.02 -3.55 28.72
CA PRO A 403 11.56 -4.20 27.49
C PRO A 403 10.30 -3.55 26.93
N GLU A 404 9.42 -3.04 27.78
CA GLU A 404 8.14 -2.45 27.38
C GLU A 404 8.33 -1.26 26.43
N LEU A 405 9.32 -0.39 26.68
CA LEU A 405 9.54 0.80 25.88
C LEU A 405 10.06 0.44 24.49
N THR A 406 11.05 -0.44 24.42
CA THR A 406 11.69 -0.87 23.17
C THR A 406 10.72 -1.66 22.30
N TRP A 407 10.00 -2.62 22.89
CA TRP A 407 8.98 -3.38 22.17
C TRP A 407 7.81 -2.51 21.74
N SER A 408 7.39 -1.54 22.56
CA SER A 408 6.35 -0.58 22.17
C SER A 408 6.78 0.27 20.99
N LEU A 409 8.01 0.77 20.97
CA LEU A 409 8.53 1.57 19.86
C LEU A 409 8.61 0.75 18.56
N VAL A 410 9.15 -0.47 18.62
CA VAL A 410 9.20 -1.38 17.47
C VAL A 410 7.79 -1.72 16.98
N ALA A 411 6.85 -1.97 17.89
CA ALA A 411 5.45 -2.25 17.55
C ALA A 411 4.79 -1.04 16.88
N VAL A 412 4.96 0.17 17.41
CA VAL A 412 4.43 1.41 16.82
C VAL A 412 4.98 1.64 15.42
N LEU A 413 6.29 1.51 15.21
CA LEU A 413 6.91 1.65 13.90
C LEU A 413 6.40 0.60 12.90
N THR A 414 6.25 -0.64 13.36
CA THR A 414 5.73 -1.75 12.53
C THR A 414 4.27 -1.53 12.15
N VAL A 415 3.42 -1.10 13.10
CA VAL A 415 2.02 -0.77 12.84
C VAL A 415 1.91 0.43 11.90
N ALA A 416 2.73 1.46 12.07
CA ALA A 416 2.75 2.63 11.19
C ALA A 416 3.15 2.24 9.75
N ALA A 417 4.22 1.46 9.58
CA ALA A 417 4.64 0.95 8.28
C ALA A 417 3.54 0.11 7.63
N PHE A 418 2.93 -0.79 8.40
CA PHE A 418 1.80 -1.61 7.94
C PHE A 418 0.62 -0.76 7.46
N LEU A 419 0.22 0.27 8.23
CA LEU A 419 -0.87 1.18 7.86
C LEU A 419 -0.57 1.91 6.55
N LEU A 420 0.66 2.38 6.37
CA LEU A 420 1.08 3.05 5.14
C LEU A 420 1.12 2.10 3.94
N ASP A 421 1.57 0.86 4.13
CA ASP A 421 1.49 -0.17 3.10
C ASP A 421 0.03 -0.44 2.70
N ARG A 422 -0.90 -0.51 3.66
CA ARG A 422 -2.33 -0.64 3.36
C ARG A 422 -2.87 0.60 2.65
N MET A 423 -2.45 1.80 3.02
CA MET A 423 -2.82 3.03 2.31
C MET A 423 -2.32 3.01 0.86
N ASN A 424 -1.13 2.48 0.60
CA ASN A 424 -0.58 2.31 -0.75
C ASN A 424 -1.40 1.34 -1.60
N GLU A 425 -2.00 0.31 -1.00
CA GLU A 425 -2.93 -0.59 -1.70
C GLU A 425 -4.29 0.05 -1.99
N VAL A 426 -4.76 0.95 -1.12
CA VAL A 426 -6.05 1.65 -1.26
C VAL A 426 -5.97 2.82 -2.22
N LEU A 427 -4.81 3.49 -2.32
CA LEU A 427 -4.63 4.68 -3.15
C LEU A 427 -5.07 4.45 -4.62
N PRO A 428 -4.68 3.38 -5.33
CA PRO A 428 -5.13 3.13 -6.69
C PRO A 428 -6.66 3.07 -6.84
N VAL A 429 -7.37 2.53 -5.85
CA VAL A 429 -8.84 2.46 -5.86
C VAL A 429 -9.43 3.87 -5.83
N VAL A 430 -8.95 4.71 -4.91
CA VAL A 430 -9.42 6.10 -4.78
C VAL A 430 -9.16 6.85 -6.09
N VAL A 431 -7.94 6.77 -6.62
CA VAL A 431 -7.55 7.44 -7.86
C VAL A 431 -8.41 6.98 -9.03
N TYR A 432 -8.66 5.68 -9.16
CA TYR A 432 -9.52 5.14 -10.21
C TYR A 432 -10.97 5.64 -10.06
N THR A 433 -11.54 5.62 -8.85
CA THR A 433 -12.93 6.10 -8.62
C THR A 433 -13.08 7.59 -8.94
N MET A 434 -12.07 8.40 -8.64
CA MET A 434 -12.04 9.81 -9.00
C MET A 434 -11.96 10.02 -10.50
N ALA A 435 -11.01 9.36 -11.16
CA ALA A 435 -10.82 9.48 -12.60
C ALA A 435 -12.09 9.09 -13.38
N LYS A 436 -12.74 7.99 -12.96
CA LYS A 436 -13.99 7.52 -13.56
C LYS A 436 -15.12 8.52 -13.40
N ARG A 437 -15.24 9.15 -12.22
CA ARG A 437 -16.26 10.18 -11.99
C ARG A 437 -16.03 11.42 -12.85
N CYS A 438 -14.78 11.90 -12.94
CA CYS A 438 -14.45 13.02 -13.82
C CYS A 438 -14.82 12.72 -15.28
N GLU A 439 -14.57 11.49 -15.74
CA GLU A 439 -14.97 11.06 -17.08
C GLU A 439 -16.50 11.06 -17.26
N ASP A 440 -17.25 10.57 -16.28
CA ASP A 440 -18.72 10.55 -16.33
C ASP A 440 -19.30 11.99 -16.37
N GLU A 441 -18.71 12.93 -15.63
CA GLU A 441 -19.07 14.35 -15.65
C GLU A 441 -18.73 15.05 -16.98
N THR A 442 -17.68 14.61 -17.68
CA THR A 442 -17.37 15.16 -19.02
C THR A 442 -18.27 14.65 -20.14
N LYS A 443 -18.97 13.52 -19.91
CA LYS A 443 -19.91 12.93 -20.90
C LYS A 443 -21.34 13.44 -20.75
N SER A 444 -21.70 14.02 -19.60
CA SER A 444 -23.02 14.60 -19.31
C SER A 444 -23.11 16.04 -19.79
#